data_AF-A0A524J7A2-F1
#
_entry.id   AF-A0A524J7A2-F1
#
_cell.length_a   1.000
_cell.length_b   1.000
_cell.length_c   1.000
_cell.angle_alpha   90.00
_cell.angle_beta   90.00
_cell.angle_gamma   90.00
#
_symmetry.space_group_name_H-M   'P 1'
#
loop_
_entity.id
_entity.type
_entity.pdbx_description
1 polymer ?
#
loop_
_entity_poly.entity_id
_entity_poly.type
_entity_poly.pdbx_seq_one_letter_code
_entity_poly.pdbx_strand_id
1 'polypeptide(L)' 'MPEFCAKCGNMVADGVERCPACGARMHPRVMDEKTGFTWRDFFNYSWVTILFALASVLIPLGLVLLWLLLYL' A
#
# COMPACT_ATOMS: atom_id res chain seq x y z
N MET A 1 17.81 11.59 -12.40
CA MET A 1 18.25 10.17 -12.35
C MET A 1 17.83 9.64 -13.71
N PRO A 2 18.74 9.12 -14.55
CA PRO A 2 18.41 8.93 -15.96
C PRO A 2 17.16 8.06 -16.14
N GLU A 3 16.15 8.62 -16.80
CA GLU A 3 14.94 7.89 -17.12
C GLU A 3 15.17 6.92 -18.29
N PHE A 4 14.67 5.71 -18.17
CA PHE A 4 14.70 4.72 -19.25
C PHE A 4 13.34 4.68 -19.93
N CYS A 5 13.33 4.66 -21.26
CA CYS A 5 12.09 4.50 -22.01
C CYS A 5 11.52 3.10 -21.81
N ALA A 6 10.32 2.97 -21.23
CA ALA A 6 9.66 1.67 -21.01
C ALA A 6 9.36 0.88 -22.30
N LYS A 7 9.34 1.55 -23.47
CA LYS A 7 9.04 0.91 -24.75
C LYS A 7 10.28 0.30 -25.43
N CYS A 8 11.41 0.99 -25.41
CA CYS A 8 12.62 0.56 -26.15
C CYS A 8 13.85 0.35 -25.26
N GLY A 9 13.77 0.64 -23.97
CA GLY A 9 14.88 0.51 -23.03
C GLY A 9 16.01 1.52 -23.21
N ASN A 10 15.88 2.46 -24.16
CA ASN A 10 16.91 3.47 -24.36
C ASN A 10 16.98 4.41 -23.16
N MET A 11 18.20 4.84 -22.82
CA MET A 11 18.42 5.88 -21.83
C MET A 11 17.95 7.22 -22.41
N VAL A 12 17.19 7.96 -21.62
CA VAL A 12 16.60 9.23 -22.05
C VAL A 12 16.90 10.29 -21.00
N ALA A 13 17.12 11.53 -21.47
CA ALA A 13 17.29 12.67 -20.58
C ALA A 13 15.99 12.95 -19.82
N ASP A 14 16.14 13.42 -18.58
CA ASP A 14 15.01 13.76 -17.71
C ASP A 14 14.18 14.89 -18.36
N GLY A 15 12.85 14.77 -18.32
CA GLY A 15 11.93 15.83 -18.76
C GLY A 15 11.61 15.89 -20.25
N VAL A 16 12.01 14.90 -21.06
CA VAL A 16 11.58 14.86 -22.48
C VAL A 16 10.18 14.27 -22.62
N GLU A 17 9.34 14.86 -23.45
CA GLU A 17 7.95 14.37 -23.67
C GLU A 17 7.87 13.15 -24.58
N ARG A 18 8.89 12.93 -25.41
CA ARG A 18 8.98 11.81 -26.36
C ARG A 18 10.37 11.23 -26.38
N CYS A 19 10.44 9.90 -26.44
CA CYS A 19 11.71 9.20 -26.57
C CYS A 19 12.33 9.52 -27.94
N PRO A 20 13.55 10.06 -27.99
CA PRO A 20 14.22 10.38 -29.26
C PRO A 20 14.57 9.13 -30.08
N ALA A 21 14.65 7.96 -29.46
CA ALA A 21 15.03 6.72 -30.13
C ALA A 21 13.84 5.99 -30.77
N CYS A 22 12.67 5.96 -30.12
CA CYS A 22 11.52 5.17 -30.61
C CYS A 22 10.24 5.98 -30.84
N GLY A 23 10.25 7.29 -30.58
CA GLY A 23 9.11 8.19 -30.75
C GLY A 23 7.96 7.96 -29.77
N ALA A 24 8.09 7.04 -28.81
CA ALA A 24 7.08 6.83 -27.78
C ALA A 24 6.90 8.09 -26.92
N ARG A 25 5.66 8.43 -26.56
CA ARG A 25 5.44 9.46 -25.53
C ARG A 25 6.00 8.96 -24.21
N MET A 26 6.85 9.77 -23.61
CA MET A 26 7.33 9.56 -22.25
C MET A 26 6.25 10.13 -21.35
N HIS A 27 5.59 9.27 -20.59
CA HIS A 27 4.82 9.73 -19.46
C HIS A 27 5.82 10.07 -18.36
N PRO A 28 5.73 11.25 -17.73
CA PRO A 28 6.48 11.47 -16.50
C PRO A 28 6.17 10.29 -15.57
N ARG A 29 7.18 9.76 -14.88
CA ARG A 29 6.94 8.87 -13.75
C ARG A 29 6.29 9.71 -12.67
N VAL A 30 4.99 9.92 -12.84
CA VAL A 30 4.10 10.41 -11.82
C VAL A 30 4.14 9.31 -10.77
N MET A 31 5.04 9.45 -9.80
CA MET A 31 4.72 9.01 -8.45
C MET A 31 3.48 9.80 -8.10
N ASP A 32 2.33 9.18 -8.36
CA ASP A 32 1.06 9.82 -8.22
C ASP A 32 0.87 10.06 -6.73
N GLU A 33 0.98 11.32 -6.33
CA GLU A 33 0.49 11.77 -5.04
C GLU A 33 -0.94 11.26 -4.80
N LYS A 34 -1.73 11.02 -5.88
CA LYS A 34 -3.08 10.47 -5.78
C LYS A 34 -3.19 8.94 -5.77
N THR A 35 -2.14 8.18 -6.09
CA THR A 35 -2.07 6.73 -5.80
C THR A 35 -1.12 6.42 -4.64
N GLY A 36 -0.55 7.45 -4.02
CA GLY A 36 0.25 7.37 -2.82
C GLY A 36 -0.66 7.31 -1.61
N PHE A 37 -0.85 6.10 -1.08
CA PHE A 37 -1.08 5.83 0.33
C PHE A 37 -1.64 7.02 1.14
N THR A 38 -2.97 7.13 1.26
CA THR A 38 -3.55 8.28 1.96
C THR A 38 -3.40 8.13 3.48
N TRP A 39 -3.34 9.24 4.22
CA TRP A 39 -3.34 9.20 5.70
C TRP A 39 -4.53 8.43 6.28
N ARG A 40 -5.68 8.45 5.59
CA ARG A 40 -6.85 7.67 5.97
C ARG A 40 -6.63 6.17 5.82
N ASP A 41 -5.85 5.74 4.84
CA ASP A 41 -5.48 4.33 4.67
C ASP A 41 -4.55 3.88 5.80
N PHE A 42 -3.59 4.71 6.23
CA PHE A 42 -2.72 4.42 7.37
C PHE A 42 -3.52 4.21 8.66
N PHE A 43 -4.41 5.15 8.99
CA PHE A 43 -5.21 5.06 10.22
C PHE A 43 -6.19 3.88 10.18
N ASN A 44 -6.84 3.64 9.04
CA ASN A 44 -7.73 2.49 8.89
C ASN A 44 -6.98 1.17 9.02
N TYR A 45 -5.82 1.01 8.37
CA TYR A 45 -5.03 -0.22 8.45
C TYR A 45 -4.48 -0.46 9.87
N SER A 46 -3.99 0.60 10.52
CA SER A 46 -3.54 0.55 11.91
C SER A 46 -4.67 0.16 12.86
N TRP A 47 -5.86 0.75 12.70
CA TRP A 47 -7.02 0.43 13.53
C TRP A 47 -7.51 -1.02 13.33
N VAL A 48 -7.59 -1.48 12.09
CA VAL A 48 -8.02 -2.85 11.76
C VAL A 48 -7.06 -3.88 12.38
N THR A 49 -5.76 -3.68 12.24
CA THR A 49 -4.75 -4.59 12.81
C THR A 49 -4.82 -4.64 14.34
N ILE A 50 -5.00 -3.49 15.00
CA ILE A 50 -5.19 -3.42 16.47
C ILE A 50 -6.45 -4.17 16.90
N LEU A 51 -7.58 -3.97 16.21
CA LEU A 51 -8.84 -4.66 16.53
C LEU A 51 -8.70 -6.18 16.41
N PHE A 52 -8.08 -6.67 15.33
CA PHE A 52 -7.86 -8.10 15.16
C PHE A 52 -6.96 -8.69 16.24
N ALA A 53 -5.89 -7.97 16.62
CA ALA A 53 -4.98 -8.39 17.69
C ALA A 53 -5.67 -8.41 19.06
N LEU A 54 -6.53 -7.43 19.36
CA LEU A 54 -7.29 -7.42 20.61
C LEU A 54 -8.35 -8.52 20.63
N ALA A 55 -9.09 -8.70 19.52
CA ALA A 55 -10.11 -9.73 19.40
C ALA A 55 -9.51 -11.13 19.56
N SER A 56 -8.32 -11.40 19.02
CA SER A 56 -7.66 -12.70 19.13
C SER A 56 -7.31 -13.08 20.58
N VAL A 57 -7.15 -12.11 21.47
CA VAL A 57 -6.87 -12.34 22.90
C VAL A 57 -8.16 -12.31 23.73
N LEU A 58 -9.05 -11.35 23.49
CA LEU A 58 -10.25 -11.14 24.28
C LEU A 58 -11.31 -12.23 24.03
N ILE A 59 -11.46 -12.70 22.78
CA ILE A 59 -12.44 -13.75 22.44
C ILE A 59 -12.15 -15.05 23.20
N PRO A 60 -10.94 -15.65 23.14
CA PRO A 60 -10.68 -16.88 23.87
C PRO A 60 -10.76 -16.68 25.39
N LEU A 61 -10.27 -15.55 25.91
CA LEU A 61 -10.36 -15.25 27.34
C LEU A 61 -11.82 -15.16 27.80
N GLY A 62 -12.68 -14.51 27.01
CA GLY A 62 -14.11 -14.40 27.26
C GLY A 62 -14.83 -15.76 27.20
N LEU A 63 -14.48 -16.61 26.22
CA LEU A 63 -15.03 -17.96 26.12
C LEU A 63 -14.66 -18.82 27.33
N VAL A 64 -13.41 -18.76 27.79
CA VAL A 64 -12.95 -19.49 28.97
C VAL A 64 -13.65 -19.01 30.23
N LEU A 65 -13.79 -17.70 30.43
CA LEU A 65 -14.52 -17.12 31.57
C LEU A 65 -15.99 -17.52 31.57
N LEU A 66 -16.65 -17.48 30.41
CA LEU A 66 -18.05 -17.87 30.27
C LEU A 66 -18.23 -19.37 30.57
N TRP A 67 -17.32 -20.20 30.06
CA TRP A 67 -17.32 -21.64 30.33
C TRP A 67 -17.14 -21.93 31.83
N LEU A 68 -16.19 -21.25 32.49
CA LEU A 68 -16.00 -21.35 33.94
C LEU A 68 -17.26 -20.93 34.73
N LEU A 69 -17.93 -19.85 34.32
CA LEU A 69 -19.18 -19.41 34.97
C LEU A 69 -20.35 -20.37 34.78
N LEU A 70 -20.40 -21.11 33.66
CA LEU A 70 -21.45 -22.10 33.40
C LEU A 70 -21.24 -23.42 34.14
N TYR A 71 -19.99 -23.75 34.47
CA TYR A 71 -19.60 -25.01 35.12
C TYR A 71 -19.35 -24.87 36.63
N LEU A 72 -19.41 -23.66 37.17
CA LEU A 72 -19.34 -23.35 38.60
C LEU A 72 -20.74 -23.33 39.22
#